data_AF-A0A7C5CJY0-F1
#
_entry.id   AF-A0A7C5CJY0-F1
#
_cell.length_a   1.000
_cell.length_b   1.000
_cell.length_c   1.000
_cell.angle_alpha   90.00
_cell.angle_beta   90.00
_cell.angle_gamma   90.00
#
_symmetry.space_group_name_H-M   'P 1'
#
loop_
_entity.id
_entity.type
_entity.pdbx_description
1 polymer ?
#
loop_
_entity_poly.entity_id
_entity_poly.type
_entity_poly.pdbx_seq_one_letter_code
_entity_poly.pdbx_strand_id
1 'polypeptide(L)'
;MIEAKAYDISVDKIPIVFAKSVDKTMAIECRYIIASDGVNSTIRKKLLKQTPSRVLTYYADIPQKETKSCQFWFGDDISPKHYSWIFPHFQGINVGLASDNQKDIANYFQNFLKKSQLQTDLKPKGYYIPTWDREIYFEKGVFFVGDSASMVLPFTYEGIYYAMKSATLAVDAIAEDNPTLYEKSWKKLYYKKFKFLKILPKI
;
A
#
# COMPACT_ATOMS: atom_id res chain seq x y z
N MET A 1 -4.21 -23.64 11.25
CA MET A 1 -4.29 -22.94 9.95
C MET A 1 -3.31 -23.61 9.01
N ILE A 2 -3.76 -24.09 7.85
CA ILE A 2 -2.84 -24.51 6.78
C ILE A 2 -2.33 -23.22 6.15
N GLU A 3 -1.04 -22.94 6.28
CA GLU A 3 -0.42 -21.80 5.60
C GLU A 3 -0.29 -22.15 4.12
N ALA A 4 -1.12 -21.51 3.28
CA ALA A 4 -1.13 -21.71 1.84
C ALA A 4 -1.03 -20.35 1.14
N LYS A 5 -0.23 -20.29 0.08
CA LYS A 5 -0.03 -19.07 -0.72
C LYS A 5 -0.74 -19.19 -2.05
N ALA A 6 -1.66 -18.27 -2.33
CA ALA A 6 -2.24 -18.12 -3.66
C ALA A 6 -1.13 -17.73 -4.67
N TYR A 7 -1.01 -18.47 -5.76
CA TYR A 7 -0.04 -18.20 -6.81
C TYR A 7 -0.68 -17.98 -8.19
N ASP A 8 -1.93 -18.41 -8.39
CA ASP A 8 -2.66 -18.18 -9.63
C ASP A 8 -4.17 -18.03 -9.40
N ILE A 9 -4.86 -17.47 -10.40
CA ILE A 9 -6.31 -17.41 -10.47
C ILE A 9 -6.82 -17.70 -11.89
N SER A 10 -8.02 -18.26 -12.01
CA SER A 10 -8.79 -18.30 -13.26
C SER A 10 -10.17 -17.71 -13.00
N VAL A 11 -10.70 -16.95 -13.97
CA VAL A 11 -11.99 -16.24 -13.85
C VAL A 11 -12.84 -16.33 -15.13
N ASP A 12 -12.58 -17.34 -15.97
CA ASP A 12 -13.28 -17.48 -17.27
C ASP A 12 -14.73 -17.96 -17.11
N LYS A 13 -15.03 -18.70 -16.04
CA LYS A 13 -16.38 -19.15 -15.67
C LYS A 13 -16.64 -18.92 -14.19
N ILE A 14 -16.29 -19.90 -13.36
CA ILE A 14 -16.31 -19.81 -11.90
C ILE A 14 -14.92 -19.35 -11.46
N PRO A 15 -14.80 -18.33 -10.58
CA PRO A 15 -13.52 -17.95 -10.02
C PRO A 15 -12.83 -19.11 -9.28
N ILE A 16 -11.58 -19.38 -9.65
CA ILE A 16 -10.74 -20.42 -9.03
C ILE A 16 -9.47 -19.76 -8.51
N VAL A 17 -9.11 -20.05 -7.25
CA VAL A 17 -7.81 -19.72 -6.68
C VAL A 17 -6.93 -20.96 -6.67
N PHE A 18 -5.75 -20.87 -7.27
CA PHE A 18 -4.73 -21.89 -7.16
C PHE A 18 -3.77 -21.52 -6.04
N ALA A 19 -3.73 -22.34 -5.01
CA ALA A 19 -2.90 -22.14 -3.83
C ALA A 19 -1.91 -23.28 -3.64
N LYS A 20 -0.75 -22.95 -3.10
CA LYS A 20 0.30 -23.90 -2.75
C LYS A 20 0.56 -23.85 -1.25
N SER A 21 0.40 -25.00 -0.59
CA SER A 21 0.92 -25.29 0.75
C SER A 21 2.22 -26.07 0.63
N VAL A 22 2.92 -26.33 1.75
CA VAL A 22 4.23 -27.01 1.77
C VAL A 22 4.20 -28.32 0.96
N ASP A 23 3.16 -29.14 1.12
CA ASP A 23 3.11 -30.49 0.54
C ASP A 23 2.06 -30.66 -0.57
N LYS A 24 1.26 -29.63 -0.85
CA LYS A 24 0.09 -29.77 -1.74
C LYS A 24 -0.26 -28.50 -2.49
N THR A 25 -0.60 -28.67 -3.77
CA THR A 25 -1.32 -27.68 -4.57
C THR A 25 -2.81 -27.96 -4.51
N MET A 26 -3.61 -26.88 -4.46
CA MET A 26 -5.06 -26.96 -4.41
C MET A 26 -5.67 -25.94 -5.37
N ALA A 27 -6.81 -26.31 -5.96
CA ALA A 27 -7.68 -25.43 -6.69
C ALA A 27 -8.95 -25.25 -5.85
N ILE A 28 -9.30 -24.00 -5.56
CA ILE A 28 -10.44 -23.64 -4.71
C ILE A 28 -11.41 -22.86 -5.58
N GLU A 29 -12.56 -23.47 -5.87
CA GLU A 29 -13.68 -22.80 -6.51
C GLU A 29 -14.37 -21.88 -5.52
N CYS A 30 -14.71 -20.68 -5.97
CA CYS A 30 -15.36 -19.68 -5.13
C CYS A 30 -16.25 -18.79 -5.98
N ARG A 31 -17.24 -18.17 -5.33
CA ARG A 31 -18.10 -17.19 -5.98
C ARG A 31 -17.35 -15.88 -6.27
N TYR A 32 -16.52 -15.47 -5.32
CA TYR A 32 -15.72 -14.26 -5.39
C TYR A 32 -14.33 -14.49 -4.82
N ILE A 33 -13.35 -13.76 -5.36
CA ILE A 33 -11.98 -13.68 -4.85
C ILE A 33 -11.78 -12.29 -4.26
N ILE A 34 -11.15 -12.18 -3.10
CA ILE A 34 -10.70 -10.90 -2.54
C ILE A 34 -9.18 -10.80 -2.69
N ALA A 35 -8.72 -9.93 -3.58
CA ALA A 35 -7.32 -9.65 -3.81
C ALA A 35 -6.81 -8.64 -2.76
N SER A 36 -6.24 -9.15 -1.66
CA SER A 36 -5.59 -8.37 -0.60
C SER A 36 -4.06 -8.57 -0.59
N ASP A 37 -3.45 -8.72 -1.77
CA ASP A 37 -2.07 -9.18 -1.98
C ASP A 37 -1.03 -8.04 -2.08
N GLY A 38 -1.34 -6.89 -1.49
CA GLY A 38 -0.42 -5.77 -1.29
C GLY A 38 -0.01 -5.01 -2.55
N VAL A 39 0.97 -4.13 -2.42
CA VAL A 39 1.47 -3.23 -3.48
C VAL A 39 2.00 -3.95 -4.72
N ASN A 40 2.48 -5.19 -4.57
CA ASN A 40 2.98 -5.96 -5.70
C ASN A 40 1.85 -6.56 -6.55
N SER A 41 0.66 -6.71 -5.95
CA SER A 41 -0.55 -7.34 -6.45
C SER A 41 -0.36 -8.30 -7.63
N THR A 42 -0.03 -9.54 -7.29
CA THR A 42 0.11 -10.64 -8.25
C THR A 42 -1.20 -10.90 -8.98
N ILE A 43 -2.33 -10.83 -8.26
CA ILE A 43 -3.67 -11.02 -8.83
C ILE A 43 -3.99 -9.92 -9.86
N ARG A 44 -3.76 -8.64 -9.52
CA ARG A 44 -3.97 -7.52 -10.45
C ARG A 44 -3.09 -7.66 -11.70
N LYS A 45 -1.83 -8.04 -11.52
CA LYS A 45 -0.90 -8.27 -12.64
C LYS A 45 -1.39 -9.38 -13.57
N LYS A 46 -1.90 -10.48 -13.02
CA LYS A 46 -2.37 -11.60 -13.83
C LYS A 46 -3.66 -11.28 -14.57
N LEU A 47 -4.65 -10.75 -13.85
CA LEU A 47 -5.99 -10.48 -14.36
C LEU A 47 -6.03 -9.29 -15.33
N LEU A 48 -5.37 -8.19 -14.95
CA LEU A 48 -5.53 -6.89 -15.60
C LEU A 48 -4.29 -6.45 -16.38
N LYS A 49 -3.21 -7.23 -16.33
CA LYS A 49 -1.88 -6.90 -16.90
C LYS A 49 -1.37 -5.54 -16.42
N GLN A 50 -1.71 -5.19 -15.18
CA GLN A 50 -1.38 -3.92 -14.55
C GLN A 50 -0.82 -4.17 -13.14
N THR A 51 0.11 -3.34 -12.71
CA THR A 51 0.53 -3.24 -11.31
C THR A 51 0.12 -1.89 -10.74
N PRO A 52 -0.08 -1.75 -9.43
CA PRO A 52 -0.20 -0.44 -8.82
C PRO A 52 1.01 0.43 -9.18
N SER A 53 0.77 1.68 -9.55
CA SER A 53 1.81 2.72 -9.47
C SER A 53 2.30 2.77 -8.02
N ARG A 54 3.58 3.09 -7.80
CA ARG A 54 4.20 2.97 -6.48
C ARG A 54 5.40 3.87 -6.30
N VAL A 55 5.63 4.27 -5.06
CA VAL A 55 6.80 5.01 -4.59
C VAL A 55 7.64 4.10 -3.68
N LEU A 56 8.96 4.27 -3.68
CA LEU A 56 9.84 3.54 -2.78
C LEU A 56 9.96 4.28 -1.45
N THR A 57 9.77 3.57 -0.34
CA THR A 57 10.17 4.02 0.99
C THR A 57 11.54 3.49 1.32
N TYR A 58 12.29 4.24 2.13
CA TYR A 58 13.61 3.87 2.64
C TYR A 58 13.73 4.30 4.09
N TYR A 59 13.93 3.35 5.00
CA TYR A 59 13.80 3.60 6.43
C TYR A 59 14.69 2.72 7.30
N ALA A 60 14.96 3.15 8.53
CA ALA A 60 15.66 2.39 9.55
C ALA A 60 15.00 2.60 10.92
N ASP A 61 15.04 1.56 11.75
CA ASP A 61 14.64 1.64 13.16
C ASP A 61 15.88 1.97 13.99
N ILE A 62 15.90 3.12 14.68
CA ILE A 62 17.01 3.52 15.54
C ILE A 62 16.59 3.26 17.00
N PRO A 63 17.18 2.26 17.67
CA PRO A 63 16.78 1.89 19.03
C PRO A 63 17.21 2.95 20.05
N GLN A 64 16.52 2.98 21.20
CA GLN A 64 16.87 3.81 22.37
C GLN A 64 16.92 5.33 22.13
N LYS A 65 16.48 5.80 20.97
CA LYS A 65 16.31 7.22 20.68
C LYS A 65 14.83 7.58 20.90
N GLU A 66 14.57 8.71 21.55
CA GLU A 66 13.22 9.13 21.87
C GLU A 66 12.84 10.45 21.20
N THR A 67 11.57 10.56 20.81
CA THR A 67 10.91 11.81 20.43
C THR A 67 9.49 11.79 20.99
N LYS A 68 8.96 12.96 21.37
CA LYS A 68 7.59 13.07 21.92
C LYS A 68 6.50 13.13 20.86
N SER A 69 6.87 13.29 19.60
CA SER A 69 5.93 13.49 18.51
C SER A 69 6.38 12.80 17.23
N CYS A 70 5.41 12.46 16.39
CA CYS A 70 5.63 12.15 14.99
C CYS A 70 6.07 13.43 14.27
N GLN A 71 7.22 13.38 13.60
CA GLN A 71 7.75 14.50 12.85
C GLN A 71 7.65 14.23 11.36
N PHE A 72 7.29 15.26 10.61
CA PHE A 72 7.25 15.26 9.15
C PHE A 72 8.21 16.33 8.65
N TRP A 73 9.07 15.95 7.71
CA TRP A 73 10.11 16.80 7.16
C TRP A 73 9.94 16.89 5.65
N PHE A 74 9.96 18.11 5.13
CA PHE A 74 9.80 18.41 3.71
C PHE A 74 11.05 19.12 3.19
N GLY A 75 11.52 18.74 2.00
CA GLY A 75 12.67 19.39 1.37
C GLY A 75 13.18 18.60 0.18
N ASP A 76 13.54 19.29 -0.90
CA ASP A 76 13.98 18.66 -2.15
C ASP A 76 15.30 17.90 -2.03
N ASP A 77 16.11 18.20 -1.01
CA ASP A 77 17.38 17.55 -0.75
C ASP A 77 17.29 16.36 0.22
N ILE A 78 16.09 16.10 0.78
CA ILE A 78 15.80 14.96 1.68
C ILE A 78 14.68 14.06 1.17
N SER A 79 13.69 14.58 0.45
CA SER A 79 12.56 13.81 -0.08
C SER A 79 11.80 14.65 -1.11
N PRO A 80 12.37 14.86 -2.31
CA PRO A 80 11.76 15.73 -3.31
C PRO A 80 10.36 15.25 -3.70
N LYS A 81 9.38 16.18 -3.68
CA LYS A 81 7.93 15.94 -3.91
C LYS A 81 7.24 14.98 -2.92
N HIS A 82 7.96 14.55 -1.89
CA HIS A 82 7.52 13.59 -0.89
C HIS A 82 7.83 14.15 0.51
N TYR A 83 7.88 13.30 1.53
CA TYR A 83 8.31 13.69 2.86
C TYR A 83 9.20 12.62 3.51
N SER A 84 9.99 13.08 4.47
CA SER A 84 10.73 12.24 5.42
C SER A 84 10.04 12.27 6.78
N TRP A 85 10.23 11.24 7.60
CA TRP A 85 9.56 11.11 8.89
C TRP A 85 10.49 10.64 10.00
N ILE A 86 10.11 10.98 11.23
CA ILE A 86 10.64 10.43 12.48
C ILE A 86 9.44 10.08 13.36
N PHE A 87 9.13 8.79 13.48
CA PHE A 87 7.99 8.32 14.25
C PHE A 87 8.45 7.54 15.50
N PRO A 88 8.03 7.94 16.70
CA PRO A 88 8.37 7.20 17.92
C PRO A 88 7.64 5.87 17.99
N HIS A 89 8.29 4.86 18.56
CA HIS A 89 7.70 3.60 18.98
C HIS A 89 8.34 3.14 20.29
N PHE A 90 7.80 2.09 20.91
CA PHE A 90 8.21 1.64 22.24
C PHE A 90 9.72 1.34 22.39
N GLN A 91 10.41 0.99 21.29
CA GLN A 91 11.82 0.59 21.32
C GLN A 91 12.76 1.66 20.74
N GLY A 92 12.25 2.80 20.29
CA GLY A 92 13.07 3.85 19.66
C GLY A 92 12.28 4.72 18.68
N ILE A 93 12.91 5.05 17.56
CA ILE A 93 12.29 5.79 16.44
C ILE A 93 12.41 5.03 15.13
N ASN A 94 11.38 5.12 14.31
CA ASN A 94 11.44 4.76 12.90
C ASN A 94 11.70 6.03 12.08
N VAL A 95 12.78 6.01 11.29
CA VAL A 95 13.24 7.16 10.51
C VAL A 95 13.26 6.77 9.06
N GLY A 96 12.63 7.54 8.17
CA GLY A 96 12.59 7.19 6.77
C GLY A 96 12.15 8.31 5.86
N LEU A 97 12.10 8.01 4.56
CA LEU A 97 11.60 8.89 3.52
C LEU A 97 10.99 8.12 2.37
N ALA A 98 10.16 8.79 1.58
CA ALA A 98 9.68 8.28 0.30
C ALA A 98 10.40 8.98 -0.87
N SER A 99 10.65 8.26 -1.95
CA SER A 99 11.20 8.83 -3.18
C SER A 99 10.86 7.99 -4.41
N ASP A 100 10.61 8.67 -5.53
CA ASP A 100 10.54 8.04 -6.85
C ASP A 100 11.93 7.81 -7.45
N ASN A 101 12.96 8.49 -6.94
CA ASN A 101 14.33 8.40 -7.42
C ASN A 101 15.12 7.37 -6.59
N GLN A 102 15.05 6.12 -7.02
CA GLN A 102 15.74 5.00 -6.35
C GLN A 102 17.26 5.11 -6.37
N LYS A 103 17.84 5.84 -7.34
CA LYS A 103 19.30 5.99 -7.46
C LYS A 103 19.85 6.87 -6.34
N ASP A 104 19.13 7.95 -6.02
CA ASP A 104 19.57 8.94 -5.03
C ASP A 104 18.95 8.76 -3.65
N ILE A 105 18.06 7.77 -3.46
CA ILE A 105 17.33 7.58 -2.20
C ILE A 105 18.23 7.40 -0.99
N ALA A 106 19.39 6.76 -1.16
CA ALA A 106 20.39 6.62 -0.11
C ALA A 106 21.04 7.97 0.25
N ASN A 107 21.33 8.82 -0.74
CA ASN A 107 21.88 10.16 -0.52
C ASN A 107 20.87 11.06 0.21
N TYR A 108 19.60 11.01 -0.21
CA TYR A 108 18.51 11.70 0.46
C TYR A 108 18.37 11.27 1.92
N PHE A 109 18.50 9.97 2.20
CA PHE A 109 18.44 9.44 3.56
C PHE A 109 19.60 9.93 4.42
N GLN A 110 20.82 9.95 3.88
CA GLN A 110 21.99 10.48 4.59
C GLN A 110 21.85 12.00 4.87
N ASN A 111 21.37 12.77 3.89
CA ASN A 111 21.07 14.19 4.09
C ASN A 111 20.01 14.40 5.17
N PHE A 112 18.97 13.57 5.19
CA PHE A 112 17.92 13.63 6.19
C PHE A 112 18.44 13.33 7.60
N LEU A 113 19.26 12.28 7.76
CA LEU A 113 19.91 11.96 9.04
C LEU A 113 20.78 13.13 9.51
N LYS A 114 21.60 13.71 8.64
CA LYS A 114 22.44 14.88 8.96
C LYS A 114 21.60 16.08 9.42
N LYS A 115 20.53 16.41 8.71
CA LYS A 115 19.66 17.55 9.05
C LYS A 115 18.88 17.35 10.35
N SER A 116 18.45 16.11 10.61
CA SER A 116 17.75 15.74 11.84
C SER A 116 18.69 15.48 13.02
N GLN A 117 20.01 15.66 12.84
CA GLN A 117 21.03 15.39 13.85
C GLN A 117 20.96 13.95 14.38
N LEU A 118 20.67 13.01 13.47
CA LEU A 118 20.62 11.58 13.72
C LEU A 118 21.79 10.89 13.04
N GLN A 119 22.22 9.78 13.63
CA GLN A 119 23.22 8.89 13.08
C GLN A 119 22.79 7.44 13.37
N THR A 120 23.06 6.54 12.43
CA THR A 120 22.81 5.11 12.60
C THR A 120 23.72 4.31 11.67
N ASP A 121 24.27 3.23 12.20
CA ASP A 121 25.02 2.24 11.42
C ASP A 121 24.10 1.15 10.84
N LEU A 122 22.81 1.21 11.15
CA LEU A 122 21.84 0.23 10.70
C LEU A 122 21.55 0.41 9.21
N LYS A 123 21.61 -0.70 8.48
CA LYS A 123 21.29 -0.74 7.06
C LYS A 123 19.81 -0.43 6.84
N PRO A 124 19.46 0.62 6.08
CA PRO A 124 18.07 0.94 5.84
C PRO A 124 17.40 -0.14 4.97
N LYS A 125 16.10 -0.33 5.21
CA LYS A 125 15.21 -1.22 4.46
C LYS A 125 14.42 -0.41 3.44
N GLY A 126 14.05 -1.05 2.33
CA GLY A 126 13.21 -0.45 1.31
C GLY A 126 11.93 -1.23 1.08
N TYR A 127 10.80 -0.53 0.96
CA TYR A 127 9.52 -1.15 0.60
C TYR A 127 8.65 -0.23 -0.25
N TYR A 128 7.88 -0.78 -1.18
CA TYR A 128 7.01 0.03 -2.02
C TYR A 128 5.68 0.33 -1.33
N ILE A 129 5.15 1.52 -1.56
CA ILE A 129 3.78 1.91 -1.22
C ILE A 129 3.07 2.30 -2.52
N PRO A 130 1.82 1.89 -2.76
CA PRO A 130 1.14 2.27 -3.98
C PRO A 130 0.76 3.75 -3.97
N THR A 131 0.68 4.35 -5.15
CA THR A 131 0.12 5.68 -5.37
C THR A 131 -1.30 5.58 -5.88
N TRP A 132 -2.13 6.54 -5.48
CA TRP A 132 -3.53 6.62 -5.91
C TRP A 132 -3.64 7.22 -7.31
N ASP A 133 -3.49 6.38 -8.32
CA ASP A 133 -3.61 6.76 -9.74
C ASP A 133 -4.86 6.22 -10.40
N ARG A 134 -5.06 4.90 -10.29
CA ARG A 134 -6.21 4.20 -10.84
C ARG A 134 -6.70 3.18 -9.83
N GLU A 135 -7.85 3.48 -9.24
CA GLU A 135 -8.56 2.57 -8.36
C GLU A 135 -9.13 1.41 -9.15
N ILE A 136 -9.06 0.23 -8.56
CA ILE A 136 -9.69 -0.98 -9.07
C ILE A 136 -10.55 -1.52 -7.94
N TYR A 137 -11.79 -1.83 -8.24
CA TYR A 137 -12.79 -2.19 -7.25
C TYR A 137 -13.18 -3.65 -7.40
N PHE A 138 -13.84 -3.97 -8.53
CA PHE A 138 -14.30 -5.30 -8.85
C PHE A 138 -14.10 -5.56 -10.34
N GLU A 139 -13.52 -6.71 -10.68
CA GLU A 139 -13.36 -7.15 -12.06
C GLU A 139 -13.48 -8.67 -12.13
N LYS A 140 -14.32 -9.19 -13.04
CA LYS A 140 -14.43 -10.64 -13.33
C LYS A 140 -14.46 -11.53 -12.08
N GLY A 141 -15.31 -11.20 -11.10
CA GLY A 141 -15.43 -11.99 -9.86
C GLY A 141 -14.36 -11.72 -8.80
N VAL A 142 -13.46 -10.75 -9.01
CA VAL A 142 -12.38 -10.39 -8.09
C VAL A 142 -12.59 -9.00 -7.52
N PHE A 143 -12.75 -8.90 -6.19
CA PHE A 143 -12.68 -7.65 -5.45
C PHE A 143 -11.23 -7.29 -5.12
N PHE A 144 -10.83 -6.04 -5.35
CA PHE A 144 -9.52 -5.53 -4.98
C PHE A 144 -9.65 -4.62 -3.76
N VAL A 145 -8.78 -4.78 -2.77
CA VAL A 145 -8.82 -4.04 -1.49
C VAL A 145 -7.42 -3.58 -1.07
N GLY A 146 -7.36 -2.48 -0.31
CA GLY A 146 -6.12 -1.89 0.18
C GLY A 146 -5.13 -1.58 -0.94
N ASP A 147 -3.87 -1.97 -0.74
CA ASP A 147 -2.80 -1.63 -1.67
C ASP A 147 -2.99 -2.23 -3.08
N SER A 148 -3.61 -3.41 -3.20
CA SER A 148 -3.88 -4.01 -4.51
C SER A 148 -4.81 -3.14 -5.36
N ALA A 149 -5.76 -2.47 -4.69
CA ALA A 149 -6.70 -1.51 -5.24
C ALA A 149 -6.14 -0.09 -5.39
N SER A 150 -4.87 0.15 -5.02
CA SER A 150 -4.26 1.48 -4.93
C SER A 150 -4.99 2.42 -3.96
N MET A 151 -5.63 1.87 -2.91
CA MET A 151 -6.43 2.64 -1.95
C MET A 151 -5.56 3.17 -0.81
N VAL A 152 -4.66 4.08 -1.17
CA VAL A 152 -3.76 4.78 -0.25
C VAL A 152 -4.00 6.28 -0.38
N LEU A 153 -4.05 6.98 0.76
CA LEU A 153 -4.33 8.41 0.77
C LEU A 153 -3.22 9.16 0.02
N PRO A 154 -3.56 10.01 -0.98
CA PRO A 154 -2.57 10.86 -1.62
C PRO A 154 -1.89 11.75 -0.59
N PHE A 155 -0.66 12.17 -0.90
CA PHE A 155 0.19 13.02 -0.07
C PHE A 155 0.76 12.37 1.20
N THR A 156 -0.06 11.73 2.03
CA THR A 156 0.39 11.16 3.33
C THR A 156 0.73 9.68 3.27
N TYR A 157 0.43 8.98 2.18
CA TYR A 157 0.63 7.53 2.06
C TYR A 157 -0.08 6.67 3.11
N GLU A 158 -1.05 7.22 3.85
CA GLU A 158 -1.83 6.46 4.82
C GLU A 158 -2.64 5.39 4.09
N GLY A 159 -2.37 4.12 4.42
CA GLY A 159 -2.97 2.97 3.76
C GLY A 159 -3.73 2.03 4.69
N ILE A 160 -3.38 1.98 5.99
CA ILE A 160 -3.93 1.00 6.93
C ILE A 160 -5.43 1.23 7.12
N TYR A 161 -5.82 2.48 7.43
CA TYR A 161 -7.23 2.84 7.55
C TYR A 161 -8.03 2.47 6.29
N TYR A 162 -7.46 2.76 5.12
CA TYR A 162 -8.12 2.60 3.83
C TYR A 162 -8.19 1.14 3.37
N ALA A 163 -7.19 0.32 3.71
CA ALA A 163 -7.25 -1.13 3.54
C ALA A 163 -8.42 -1.72 4.34
N MET A 164 -8.54 -1.39 5.63
CA MET A 164 -9.66 -1.87 6.46
C MET A 164 -11.02 -1.41 5.94
N LYS A 165 -11.14 -0.13 5.54
CA LYS A 165 -12.40 0.41 5.02
C LYS A 165 -12.77 -0.19 3.67
N SER A 166 -11.81 -0.38 2.79
CA SER A 166 -12.04 -1.02 1.50
C SER A 166 -12.53 -2.46 1.65
N ALA A 167 -11.94 -3.23 2.57
CA ALA A 167 -12.38 -4.58 2.90
C ALA A 167 -13.81 -4.60 3.44
N THR A 168 -14.16 -3.66 4.34
CA THR A 168 -15.52 -3.55 4.88
C THR A 168 -16.54 -3.33 3.76
N LEU A 169 -16.28 -2.35 2.89
CA LEU A 169 -17.19 -2.02 1.79
C LEU A 169 -17.29 -3.12 0.73
N ALA A 170 -16.20 -3.88 0.50
CA ALA A 170 -16.22 -5.04 -0.37
C ALA A 170 -17.08 -6.17 0.21
N VAL A 171 -16.98 -6.42 1.53
CA VAL A 171 -17.82 -7.41 2.23
C VAL A 171 -19.29 -7.02 2.18
N ASP A 172 -19.63 -5.75 2.41
CA ASP A 172 -21.02 -5.26 2.30
C ASP A 172 -21.58 -5.51 0.90
N ALA A 173 -20.80 -5.21 -0.14
CA ALA A 173 -21.17 -5.48 -1.53
C ALA A 173 -21.35 -6.98 -1.85
N ILE A 174 -20.53 -7.85 -1.24
CA ILE A 174 -20.66 -9.31 -1.36
C ILE A 174 -21.92 -9.81 -0.65
N ALA A 175 -22.20 -9.31 0.55
CA ALA A 175 -23.35 -9.71 1.37
C ALA A 175 -24.68 -9.32 0.71
N GLU A 176 -24.71 -8.16 0.05
CA GLU A 176 -25.87 -7.68 -0.73
C GLU A 176 -25.95 -8.29 -2.15
N ASP A 177 -25.00 -9.15 -2.53
CA ASP A 177 -24.89 -9.69 -3.89
C ASP A 177 -24.89 -8.60 -4.98
N ASN A 178 -24.23 -7.47 -4.68
CA ASN A 178 -24.17 -6.31 -5.56
C ASN A 178 -22.75 -5.74 -5.62
N PRO A 179 -21.86 -6.30 -6.46
CA PRO A 179 -20.48 -5.82 -6.57
C PRO A 179 -20.34 -4.34 -6.92
N THR A 180 -21.33 -3.74 -7.61
CA THR A 180 -21.30 -2.31 -7.96
C THR A 180 -21.41 -1.39 -6.75
N LEU A 181 -21.94 -1.90 -5.62
CA LEU A 181 -22.07 -1.15 -4.38
C LEU A 181 -20.70 -0.74 -3.83
N TYR A 182 -19.69 -1.59 -4.00
CA TYR A 182 -18.35 -1.32 -3.48
C TYR A 182 -17.76 -0.02 -4.05
N GLU A 183 -17.76 0.11 -5.38
CA GLU A 183 -17.26 1.32 -6.07
C GLU A 183 -18.10 2.55 -5.71
N LYS A 184 -19.44 2.41 -5.69
CA LYS A 184 -20.35 3.52 -5.36
C LYS A 184 -20.11 4.04 -3.94
N SER A 185 -20.05 3.14 -2.96
CA SER A 185 -19.85 3.48 -1.56
C SER A 185 -18.47 4.08 -1.32
N TRP A 186 -17.42 3.51 -1.92
CA TRP A 186 -16.08 4.08 -1.82
C TRP A 186 -16.02 5.49 -2.40
N LYS A 187 -16.53 5.69 -3.62
CA LYS A 187 -16.49 6.99 -4.27
C LYS A 187 -17.27 8.04 -3.48
N LYS A 188 -18.43 7.68 -2.93
CA LYS A 188 -19.24 8.55 -2.08
C LYS A 188 -18.46 9.02 -0.85
N LEU A 189 -17.72 8.13 -0.20
CA LEU A 189 -17.00 8.42 1.04
C LEU A 189 -15.67 9.15 0.82
N TYR A 190 -14.90 8.74 -0.19
CA TYR A 190 -13.48 9.09 -0.23
C TYR A 190 -13.02 9.82 -1.50
N TYR A 191 -13.73 9.70 -2.62
CA TYR A 191 -13.23 10.22 -3.91
C TYR A 191 -12.92 11.72 -3.87
N LYS A 192 -13.81 12.54 -3.27
CA LYS A 192 -13.58 13.99 -3.16
C LYS A 192 -12.32 14.30 -2.34
N LYS A 193 -12.15 13.63 -1.19
CA LYS A 193 -10.99 13.79 -0.31
C LYS A 193 -9.69 13.41 -1.03
N PHE A 194 -9.68 12.25 -1.68
CA PHE A 194 -8.51 11.75 -2.40
C PHE A 194 -8.15 12.66 -3.57
N LYS A 195 -9.14 13.07 -4.37
CA LYS A 195 -8.93 14.00 -5.47
C LYS A 195 -8.33 15.33 -5.01
N PHE A 196 -8.85 15.89 -3.92
CA PHE A 196 -8.31 17.12 -3.33
C PHE A 196 -6.84 16.94 -2.91
N LEU A 197 -6.53 15.89 -2.13
CA LEU A 197 -5.18 15.62 -1.65
C LEU A 197 -4.18 15.25 -2.76
N LYS A 198 -4.65 14.73 -3.91
CA LYS A 198 -3.79 14.48 -5.08
C LYS A 198 -3.35 15.78 -5.76
N ILE A 199 -4.16 16.82 -5.68
CA ILE A 199 -3.89 18.11 -6.32
C ILE A 199 -3.05 19.01 -5.40
N LEU A 200 -3.24 18.90 -4.09
CA LEU A 200 -2.59 19.75 -3.09
C LEU A 200 -1.07 19.93 -3.28
N PRO A 201 -0.25 18.89 -3.59
CA PRO A 201 1.19 19.06 -3.74
C PRO A 201 1.63 19.78 -5.03
N LYS A 202 0.68 20.13 -5.91
CA LYS A 202 0.94 20.80 -7.19
C LYS A 202 0.60 22.30 -7.17
N ILE A 203 0.00 22.77 -6.06
CA ILE A 203 -0.34 24.18 -5.81
C ILE A 203 0.82 24.79 -5.03
#